data_AF-A0A6G6K272-F1
#
_entry.id   AF-A0A6G6K272-F1
#
_cell.length_a   1.000
_cell.length_b   1.000
_cell.length_c   1.000
_cell.angle_alpha   90.00
_cell.angle_beta   90.00
_cell.angle_gamma   90.00
#
_symmetry.space_group_name_H-M   'P 1'
#
loop_
_entity.id
_entity.type
_entity.pdbx_description
1 polymer ?
#
loop_
_entity_poly.entity_id
_entity_poly.type
_entity_poly.pdbx_seq_one_letter_code
_entity_poly.pdbx_strand_id
1 'polypeptide(L)'
;MPLESETESTAAPALKEWFNEARFRTMAADVAAVYPKFDSKAFLAATLPGLEPLNLMQRLRRMTEGLHATLPSDYEKALGILRKVAPRIDHNFVTLVLPDYVSVYGLEHFEPSMDALKFFTTFGSAEFAIRPFLRQDLKRTLKVMHGWSRDKDEHVRRLASEGCRPRLPWSFRLDALIKDPSPVLPILSNLKTDPSLYVRKSVANHLNDITKDHPDWVLERLAEWPMEHEHTAWIAKRALRTLIKKGDRRALTVIGAGEKAEVKVVEFSVTSQKVKLGERMTMSLHLQSKTKKAQRLVIDYAIHYVKKSGATSAKVFKWKECTLEPGAVLTLAKSQRIVDFTTREHHPGKHAVDVMVNGEVMSSAVFVLVK
;
A
#
# COMPACT_ATOMS: atom_id res chain seq x y z
N MET A 1 -48.10 19.22 -6.36
CA MET A 1 -46.81 18.89 -7.00
C MET A 1 -45.68 19.46 -6.15
N PRO A 2 -45.01 18.64 -5.32
CA PRO A 2 -43.74 19.03 -4.74
C PRO A 2 -42.61 18.57 -5.68
N LEU A 3 -41.81 19.53 -6.14
CA LEU A 3 -40.50 19.30 -6.72
C LEU A 3 -39.58 18.86 -5.58
N GLU A 4 -39.21 17.59 -5.55
CA GLU A 4 -38.12 17.09 -4.72
C GLU A 4 -36.81 17.60 -5.33
N SER A 5 -36.15 18.52 -4.63
CA SER A 5 -34.82 18.99 -4.96
C SER A 5 -33.83 17.84 -4.79
N GLU A 6 -33.28 17.38 -5.91
CA GLU A 6 -32.13 16.50 -5.99
C GLU A 6 -31.02 17.03 -5.08
N THR A 7 -30.70 16.25 -4.05
CA THR A 7 -29.51 16.49 -3.25
C THR A 7 -28.32 16.04 -4.11
N GLU A 8 -27.67 17.00 -4.75
CA GLU A 8 -26.37 16.79 -5.39
C GLU A 8 -25.40 16.19 -4.38
N SER A 9 -25.11 14.91 -4.57
CA SER A 9 -23.99 14.22 -3.93
C SER A 9 -22.70 14.91 -4.36
N THR A 10 -22.19 15.84 -3.55
CA THR A 10 -20.87 16.46 -3.75
C THR A 10 -19.79 15.40 -3.61
N ALA A 11 -19.42 14.78 -4.73
CA ALA A 11 -18.31 13.85 -4.79
C ALA A 11 -17.04 14.57 -4.34
N ALA A 12 -16.23 13.89 -3.52
CA ALA A 12 -14.94 14.44 -3.09
C ALA A 12 -14.11 14.87 -4.32
N PRO A 13 -13.45 16.05 -4.29
CA PRO A 13 -12.65 16.52 -5.41
C PRO A 13 -11.60 15.49 -5.85
N ALA A 14 -11.35 15.42 -7.16
CA ALA A 14 -10.32 14.53 -7.69
C ALA A 14 -8.95 14.86 -7.10
N LEU A 15 -8.12 13.84 -6.86
CA LEU A 15 -6.82 14.02 -6.19
C LEU A 15 -5.90 15.04 -6.90
N LYS A 16 -6.02 15.19 -8.23
CA LYS A 16 -5.26 16.19 -9.02
C LYS A 16 -5.48 17.63 -8.55
N GLU A 17 -6.60 17.90 -7.86
CA GLU A 17 -6.94 19.23 -7.33
C GLU A 17 -6.10 19.63 -6.10
N TRP A 18 -5.31 18.71 -5.53
CA TRP A 18 -4.28 19.07 -4.55
C TRP A 18 -3.21 20.01 -5.12
N PHE A 19 -2.99 19.94 -6.45
CA PHE A 19 -2.09 20.81 -7.21
C PHE A 19 -2.89 21.67 -8.21
N ASN A 20 -3.99 22.29 -7.76
CA ASN A 20 -4.72 23.27 -8.57
C ASN A 20 -3.99 24.62 -8.65
N GLU A 21 -4.52 25.56 -9.44
CA GLU A 21 -3.94 26.90 -9.60
C GLU A 21 -3.72 27.63 -8.26
N ALA A 22 -4.68 27.55 -7.34
CA ALA A 22 -4.55 28.16 -6.01
C ALA A 22 -3.32 27.62 -5.28
N ARG A 23 -3.05 26.31 -5.37
CA ARG A 23 -1.85 25.71 -4.77
C ARG A 23 -0.55 26.25 -5.38
N PHE A 24 -0.49 26.44 -6.69
CA PHE A 24 0.68 27.04 -7.33
C PHE A 24 0.90 28.49 -6.87
N ARG A 25 -0.18 29.27 -6.70
CA ARG A 25 -0.09 30.64 -6.17
C ARG A 25 0.38 30.66 -4.71
N THR A 26 -0.13 29.76 -3.86
CA THR A 26 0.35 29.61 -2.47
C THR A 26 1.83 29.23 -2.44
N MET A 27 2.26 28.25 -3.24
CA MET A 27 3.67 27.86 -3.33
C MET A 27 4.56 29.04 -3.73
N ALA A 28 4.15 29.84 -4.73
CA ALA A 28 4.89 31.03 -5.14
C ALA A 28 5.04 32.04 -4.00
N ALA A 29 3.97 32.28 -3.23
CA ALA A 29 3.99 33.16 -2.07
C ALA A 29 4.90 32.63 -0.95
N ASP A 30 4.86 31.32 -0.67
CA ASP A 30 5.69 30.69 0.35
C ASP A 30 7.17 30.74 0.01
N VAL A 31 7.54 30.54 -1.25
CA VAL A 31 8.92 30.67 -1.72
C VAL A 31 9.37 32.13 -1.64
N ALA A 32 8.55 33.08 -2.13
CA ALA A 32 8.87 34.50 -2.07
C ALA A 32 9.06 35.02 -0.63
N ALA A 33 8.32 34.48 0.33
CA ALA A 33 8.44 34.83 1.75
C ALA A 33 9.81 34.46 2.35
N VAL A 34 10.48 33.42 1.84
CA VAL A 34 11.79 32.95 2.34
C VAL A 34 12.94 33.30 1.40
N TYR A 35 12.64 33.66 0.15
CA TYR A 35 13.57 34.10 -0.88
C TYR A 35 12.97 35.29 -1.66
N PRO A 36 13.15 36.54 -1.17
CA PRO A 36 12.52 37.72 -1.77
C PRO A 36 12.90 38.02 -3.23
N LYS A 37 13.98 37.42 -3.74
CA LYS A 37 14.39 37.51 -5.15
C LYS A 37 13.64 36.52 -6.05
N PHE A 38 12.73 35.70 -5.51
CA PHE A 38 11.94 34.76 -6.28
C PHE A 38 11.01 35.48 -7.26
N ASP A 39 11.14 35.17 -8.56
CA ASP A 39 10.24 35.71 -9.57
C ASP A 39 8.94 34.89 -9.62
N SER A 40 8.01 35.23 -8.71
CA SER A 40 6.67 34.62 -8.64
C SER A 40 5.90 34.76 -9.95
N LYS A 41 6.12 35.84 -10.72
CA LYS A 41 5.42 36.07 -11.99
C LYS A 41 5.93 35.09 -13.04
N ALA A 42 7.25 34.95 -13.18
CA ALA A 42 7.85 33.98 -14.08
C ALA A 42 7.46 32.54 -13.72
N PHE A 43 7.47 32.20 -12.42
CA PHE A 43 7.04 30.88 -11.94
C PHE A 43 5.61 30.57 -12.39
N LEU A 44 4.65 31.43 -12.08
CA LEU A 44 3.24 31.21 -12.43
C LEU A 44 3.02 31.20 -13.95
N ALA A 45 3.72 32.07 -14.70
CA ALA A 45 3.66 32.08 -16.16
C ALA A 45 4.18 30.78 -16.79
N ALA A 46 5.19 30.15 -16.19
CA ALA A 46 5.72 28.87 -16.66
C ALA A 46 4.85 27.67 -16.25
N THR A 47 4.17 27.74 -15.10
CA THR A 47 3.49 26.57 -14.52
C THR A 47 2.00 26.48 -14.79
N LEU A 48 1.29 27.61 -14.85
CA LEU A 48 -0.18 27.62 -14.97
C LEU A 48 -0.71 27.25 -16.37
N PRO A 49 -0.07 27.67 -17.48
CA PRO A 49 -0.55 27.30 -18.80
C PRO A 49 -0.55 25.78 -19.01
N GLY A 50 -1.70 25.25 -19.43
CA GLY A 50 -1.91 23.83 -19.71
C GLY A 50 -1.99 22.94 -18.45
N LEU A 51 -2.29 23.49 -17.27
CA LEU A 51 -2.39 22.71 -16.02
C LEU A 51 -3.58 21.74 -16.00
N GLU A 52 -4.71 22.12 -16.61
CA GLU A 52 -5.97 21.37 -16.51
C GLU A 52 -5.91 19.91 -16.99
N PRO A 53 -5.34 19.60 -18.18
CA PRO A 53 -5.24 18.22 -18.67
C PRO A 53 -4.24 17.35 -17.90
N LEU A 54 -3.40 17.92 -17.03
CA LEU A 54 -2.38 17.17 -16.29
C LEU A 54 -2.99 16.35 -15.15
N ASN A 55 -2.53 15.11 -15.00
CA ASN A 55 -2.83 14.27 -13.84
C ASN A 55 -2.04 14.72 -12.59
N LEU A 56 -2.37 14.14 -11.43
CA LEU A 56 -1.75 14.48 -10.14
C LEU A 56 -0.22 14.52 -10.16
N MET A 57 0.43 13.47 -10.67
CA MET A 57 1.90 13.38 -10.67
C MET A 57 2.54 14.30 -11.71
N GLN A 58 1.85 14.56 -12.82
CA GLN A 58 2.30 15.56 -13.80
C GLN A 58 2.22 16.99 -13.25
N ARG A 59 1.17 17.32 -12.47
CA ARG A 59 1.07 18.62 -11.80
C ARG A 59 2.17 18.81 -10.74
N LEU A 60 2.47 17.77 -9.97
CA LEU A 60 3.62 17.76 -9.05
C LEU A 60 4.94 18.02 -9.81
N ARG A 61 5.21 17.25 -10.87
CA ARG A 61 6.42 17.42 -11.71
C ARG A 61 6.51 18.83 -12.29
N ARG A 62 5.40 19.41 -12.78
CA ARG A 62 5.34 20.78 -13.29
C ARG A 62 5.73 21.80 -12.23
N MET A 63 5.31 21.61 -10.97
CA MET A 63 5.71 22.49 -9.87
C MET A 63 7.22 22.40 -9.60
N THR A 64 7.77 21.18 -9.60
CA THR A 64 9.22 20.95 -9.46
C THR A 64 10.02 21.64 -10.56
N GLU A 65 9.60 21.51 -11.82
CA GLU A 65 10.23 22.16 -12.99
C GLU A 65 10.14 23.68 -12.91
N GLY A 66 8.96 24.21 -12.55
CA GLY A 66 8.77 25.64 -12.34
C GLY A 66 9.68 26.20 -11.24
N LEU A 67 9.80 25.49 -10.11
CA LEU A 67 10.70 25.88 -9.02
C LEU A 67 12.16 25.88 -9.48
N HIS A 68 12.59 24.89 -10.27
CA HIS A 68 13.96 24.86 -10.78
C HIS A 68 14.26 26.01 -11.73
N ALA A 69 13.31 26.39 -12.58
CA ALA A 69 13.46 27.50 -13.51
C ALA A 69 13.58 28.88 -12.82
N THR A 70 13.12 29.02 -11.58
CA THR A 70 13.05 30.31 -10.86
C THR A 70 13.81 30.36 -9.54
N LEU A 71 14.39 29.25 -9.10
CA LEU A 71 15.36 29.19 -8.00
C LEU A 71 16.80 29.39 -8.52
N PRO A 72 17.79 29.65 -7.64
CA PRO A 72 19.19 29.68 -8.03
C PRO A 72 19.61 28.39 -8.74
N SER A 73 20.44 28.50 -9.77
CA SER A 73 20.99 27.35 -10.52
C SER A 73 21.91 26.47 -9.68
N ASP A 74 22.50 27.03 -8.62
CA ASP A 74 23.25 26.31 -7.61
C ASP A 74 22.32 25.42 -6.78
N TYR A 75 22.51 24.11 -6.90
CA TYR A 75 21.64 23.09 -6.30
C TYR A 75 21.55 23.21 -4.78
N GLU A 76 22.66 23.40 -4.08
CA GLU A 76 22.69 23.47 -2.62
C GLU A 76 22.00 24.76 -2.11
N LYS A 77 22.15 25.88 -2.81
CA LYS A 77 21.40 27.11 -2.50
C LYS A 77 19.90 26.90 -2.71
N ALA A 78 19.49 26.22 -3.78
CA ALA A 78 18.09 25.88 -4.00
C ALA A 78 17.55 24.99 -2.88
N LEU A 79 18.28 23.96 -2.45
CA LEU A 79 17.92 23.13 -1.29
C LEU A 79 17.77 23.94 -0.01
N GLY A 80 18.68 24.90 0.25
CA GLY A 80 18.60 25.78 1.40
C GLY A 80 17.31 26.61 1.44
N ILE A 81 16.81 27.03 0.27
CA ILE A 81 15.52 27.71 0.14
C ILE A 81 14.36 26.71 0.37
N LEU A 82 14.38 25.57 -0.31
CA LEU A 82 13.32 24.55 -0.20
C LEU A 82 13.15 24.02 1.22
N ARG A 83 14.23 23.92 2.01
CA ARG A 83 14.17 23.58 3.44
C ARG A 83 13.39 24.59 4.28
N LYS A 84 13.50 25.88 3.95
CA LYS A 84 12.73 26.95 4.62
C LYS A 84 11.27 26.96 4.16
N VAL A 85 10.99 26.51 2.94
CA VAL A 85 9.62 26.36 2.41
C VAL A 85 8.91 25.17 3.03
N ALA A 86 9.61 24.06 3.27
CA ALA A 86 9.02 22.81 3.78
C ALA A 86 8.01 22.96 4.93
N PRO A 87 8.32 23.67 6.04
CA PRO A 87 7.38 23.84 7.15
C PRO A 87 6.18 24.73 6.84
N ARG A 88 6.16 25.42 5.69
CA ARG A 88 5.07 26.31 5.26
C ARG A 88 4.00 25.60 4.43
N ILE A 89 4.31 24.40 3.92
CA ILE A 89 3.38 23.64 3.08
C ILE A 89 2.41 22.86 3.97
N ASP A 90 1.20 23.39 4.14
CA ASP A 90 0.12 22.74 4.91
C ASP A 90 -0.61 21.66 4.09
N HIS A 91 0.13 20.67 3.57
CA HIS A 91 -0.42 19.48 2.92
C HIS A 91 0.63 18.38 2.68
N ASN A 92 0.54 17.25 3.39
CA ASN A 92 1.53 16.15 3.35
C ASN A 92 1.80 15.55 1.96
N PHE A 93 0.84 15.59 1.02
CA PHE A 93 1.09 15.10 -0.34
C PHE A 93 1.74 16.17 -1.23
N VAL A 94 1.48 17.46 -0.97
CA VAL A 94 2.09 18.54 -1.78
C VAL A 94 3.57 18.67 -1.44
N THR A 95 3.95 18.40 -0.19
CA THR A 95 5.37 18.38 0.24
C THR A 95 6.23 17.41 -0.56
N LEU A 96 5.64 16.44 -1.28
CA LEU A 96 6.35 15.56 -2.21
C LEU A 96 7.07 16.31 -3.34
N VAL A 97 6.69 17.55 -3.66
CA VAL A 97 7.44 18.41 -4.59
C VAL A 97 8.90 18.61 -4.17
N LEU A 98 9.17 18.63 -2.85
CA LEU A 98 10.51 18.88 -2.29
C LEU A 98 11.48 17.70 -2.50
N PRO A 99 11.17 16.46 -2.09
CA PRO A 99 12.03 15.33 -2.40
C PRO A 99 12.02 15.02 -3.91
N ASP A 100 10.94 15.34 -4.62
CA ASP A 100 10.88 15.19 -6.07
C ASP A 100 11.89 16.10 -6.79
N TYR A 101 12.04 17.36 -6.36
CA TYR A 101 13.13 18.25 -6.80
C TYR A 101 14.51 17.63 -6.59
N VAL A 102 14.75 17.05 -5.42
CA VAL A 102 16.01 16.36 -5.12
C VAL A 102 16.25 15.21 -6.10
N SER A 103 15.22 14.43 -6.43
CA SER A 103 15.37 13.27 -7.31
C SER A 103 15.65 13.61 -8.78
N VAL A 104 15.26 14.81 -9.23
CA VAL A 104 15.48 15.26 -10.61
C VAL A 104 16.78 16.02 -10.79
N TYR A 105 17.14 16.87 -9.83
CA TYR A 105 18.30 17.76 -9.98
C TYR A 105 19.48 17.38 -9.08
N GLY A 106 19.32 16.40 -8.19
CA GLY A 106 20.32 16.05 -7.17
C GLY A 106 21.15 14.79 -7.44
N LEU A 107 20.95 14.09 -8.57
CA LEU A 107 21.63 12.81 -8.84
C LEU A 107 23.16 12.91 -8.86
N GLU A 108 23.70 14.07 -9.24
CA GLU A 108 25.15 14.36 -9.22
C GLU A 108 25.64 14.92 -7.87
N HIS A 109 24.72 15.26 -6.97
CA HIS A 109 24.98 15.86 -5.65
C HIS A 109 24.55 14.90 -4.54
N PHE A 110 25.18 13.72 -4.47
CA PHE A 110 24.71 12.62 -3.61
C PHE A 110 24.57 12.98 -2.13
N GLU A 111 25.62 13.51 -1.48
CA GLU A 111 25.59 13.78 -0.04
C GLU A 111 24.56 14.88 0.33
N PRO A 112 24.53 16.05 -0.35
CA PRO A 112 23.48 17.04 -0.11
C PRO A 112 22.06 16.49 -0.37
N SER A 113 21.92 15.62 -1.37
CA SER A 113 20.64 14.98 -1.69
C SER A 113 20.18 14.02 -0.59
N MET A 114 21.07 13.17 -0.07
CA MET A 114 20.71 12.24 1.01
C MET A 114 20.28 13.00 2.27
N ASP A 115 21.01 14.05 2.64
CA ASP A 115 20.62 14.89 3.77
C ASP A 115 19.28 15.59 3.54
N ALA A 116 19.03 16.07 2.32
CA ALA A 116 17.77 16.71 1.96
C ALA A 116 16.59 15.74 1.97
N LEU A 117 16.74 14.53 1.44
CA LEU A 117 15.70 13.50 1.48
C LEU A 117 15.37 13.08 2.91
N LYS A 118 16.39 12.93 3.76
CA LYS A 118 16.20 12.66 5.19
C LYS A 118 15.40 13.76 5.88
N PHE A 119 15.65 15.02 5.55
CA PHE A 119 14.90 16.14 6.09
C PHE A 119 13.47 16.22 5.54
N PHE A 120 13.29 16.17 4.22
CA PHE A 120 11.97 16.34 3.61
C PHE A 120 11.00 15.20 3.90
N THR A 121 11.50 13.99 4.18
CA THR A 121 10.62 12.85 4.48
C THR A 121 9.80 13.01 5.75
N THR A 122 10.14 13.94 6.64
CA THR A 122 9.38 14.19 7.88
C THR A 122 8.12 15.03 7.63
N PHE A 123 8.06 15.79 6.52
CA PHE A 123 6.90 16.60 6.11
C PHE A 123 5.93 15.85 5.18
N GLY A 124 6.29 14.63 4.77
CA GLY A 124 5.54 13.86 3.79
C GLY A 124 6.20 12.50 3.57
N SER A 125 6.84 12.32 2.42
CA SER A 125 7.66 11.13 2.17
C SER A 125 8.69 11.33 1.06
N ALA A 126 9.90 10.82 1.25
CA ALA A 126 10.91 10.73 0.19
C ALA A 126 10.89 9.38 -0.56
N GLU A 127 9.84 8.56 -0.39
CA GLU A 127 9.81 7.18 -0.89
C GLU A 127 9.97 7.04 -2.41
N PHE A 128 9.49 8.02 -3.19
CA PHE A 128 9.66 8.04 -4.64
C PHE A 128 11.05 8.57 -5.03
N ALA A 129 11.50 9.60 -4.32
CA ALA A 129 12.69 10.36 -4.65
C ALA A 129 14.01 9.64 -4.36
N ILE A 130 14.03 8.74 -3.38
CA ILE A 130 15.22 7.92 -3.07
C ILE A 130 15.48 6.86 -4.15
N ARG A 131 14.47 6.52 -4.97
CA ARG A 131 14.52 5.38 -5.90
C ARG A 131 15.41 5.63 -7.12
N PRO A 132 15.44 6.83 -7.73
CA PRO A 132 16.45 7.17 -8.72
C PRO A 132 17.89 6.96 -8.21
N PHE A 133 18.19 7.33 -6.96
CA PHE A 133 19.49 7.06 -6.35
C PHE A 133 19.76 5.56 -6.19
N LEU A 134 18.78 4.78 -5.72
CA LEU A 134 18.89 3.31 -5.65
C LEU A 134 19.11 2.66 -7.03
N ARG A 135 18.55 3.24 -8.09
CA ARG A 135 18.76 2.76 -9.47
C ARG A 135 20.17 3.07 -9.97
N GLN A 136 20.70 4.25 -9.65
CA GLN A 136 22.02 4.69 -10.10
C GLN A 136 23.16 4.02 -9.30
N ASP A 137 23.03 3.95 -7.97
CA ASP A 137 24.03 3.36 -7.09
C ASP A 137 23.37 2.65 -5.89
N LEU A 138 22.87 1.44 -6.14
CA LEU A 138 22.16 0.63 -5.15
C LEU A 138 22.97 0.46 -3.87
N LYS A 139 24.26 0.14 -3.99
CA LYS A 139 25.11 -0.18 -2.83
C LYS A 139 25.34 1.05 -1.96
N ARG A 140 25.67 2.20 -2.55
CA ARG A 140 25.91 3.44 -1.81
C ARG A 140 24.62 3.94 -1.16
N THR A 141 23.50 3.92 -1.86
CA THR A 141 22.22 4.38 -1.29
C THR A 141 21.71 3.45 -0.19
N LEU A 142 21.80 2.12 -0.36
CA LEU A 142 21.41 1.19 0.71
C LEU A 142 22.29 1.33 1.96
N LYS A 143 23.57 1.70 1.82
CA LYS A 143 24.44 1.99 2.98
C LYS A 143 23.89 3.15 3.81
N VAL A 144 23.43 4.23 3.16
CA VAL A 144 22.79 5.37 3.84
C VAL A 144 21.46 4.95 4.48
N MET A 145 20.62 4.25 3.72
CA MET A 145 19.31 3.78 4.21
C MET A 145 19.43 2.78 5.37
N HIS A 146 20.50 1.98 5.41
CA HIS A 146 20.82 1.15 6.56
C HIS A 146 21.06 2.01 7.81
N GLY A 147 21.78 3.13 7.71
CA GLY A 147 21.88 4.11 8.78
C GLY A 147 20.51 4.68 9.19
N TRP A 148 19.68 5.07 8.21
CA TRP A 148 18.33 5.60 8.45
C TRP A 148 17.39 4.61 9.17
N SER A 149 17.58 3.30 8.99
CA SER A 149 16.80 2.27 9.70
C SER A 149 17.00 2.27 11.22
N ARG A 150 18.00 3.00 11.73
CA ARG A 150 18.30 3.16 13.16
C ARG A 150 18.05 4.58 13.66
N ASP A 151 17.46 5.44 12.84
CA ASP A 151 17.21 6.83 13.21
C ASP A 151 16.16 6.93 14.32
N LYS A 152 16.24 7.99 15.14
CA LYS A 152 15.24 8.26 16.18
C LYS A 152 13.87 8.60 15.60
N ASP A 153 13.84 9.19 14.40
CA ASP A 153 12.61 9.60 13.72
C ASP A 153 11.97 8.43 12.97
N GLU A 154 10.70 8.15 13.27
CA GLU A 154 9.95 7.07 12.62
C GLU A 154 9.75 7.30 11.10
N HIS A 155 9.70 8.54 10.62
CA HIS A 155 9.57 8.85 9.20
C HIS A 155 10.83 8.45 8.43
N VAL A 156 12.00 8.66 9.03
CA VAL A 156 13.30 8.28 8.47
C VAL A 156 13.47 6.76 8.49
N ARG A 157 13.13 6.09 9.60
CA ARG A 157 13.13 4.62 9.67
C ARG A 157 12.17 4.00 8.68
N ARG A 158 10.96 4.58 8.53
CA ARG A 158 9.98 4.12 7.56
C ARG A 158 10.51 4.29 6.14
N LEU A 159 11.13 5.43 5.81
CA LEU A 159 11.74 5.64 4.49
C LEU A 159 12.79 4.57 4.17
N ALA A 160 13.61 4.18 5.15
CA ALA A 160 14.61 3.13 4.98
C ALA A 160 13.99 1.80 4.52
N SER A 161 12.81 1.44 5.03
CA SER A 161 12.08 0.24 4.57
C SER A 161 11.29 0.49 3.29
N GLU A 162 10.56 1.61 3.19
CA GLU A 162 9.61 1.85 2.10
C GLU A 162 10.30 2.18 0.78
N GLY A 163 11.32 3.03 0.84
CA GLY A 163 12.00 3.56 -0.34
C GLY A 163 12.68 2.46 -1.17
N CYS A 164 13.15 1.39 -0.52
CA CYS A 164 13.80 0.25 -1.17
C CYS A 164 12.84 -0.93 -1.41
N ARG A 165 11.52 -0.75 -1.30
CA ARG A 165 10.56 -1.80 -1.66
C ARG A 165 10.72 -2.24 -3.12
N PRO A 166 10.75 -3.55 -3.42
CA PRO A 166 10.89 -4.05 -4.79
C PRO A 166 9.76 -3.57 -5.71
N ARG A 167 8.54 -3.48 -5.18
CA ARG A 167 7.29 -3.24 -5.93
C ARG A 167 6.44 -2.11 -5.33
N LEU A 168 7.08 -0.99 -5.00
CA LEU A 168 6.39 0.20 -4.47
C LEU A 168 5.32 0.68 -5.49
N PRO A 169 4.05 0.85 -5.07
CA PRO A 169 3.02 1.44 -5.93
C PRO A 169 3.41 2.84 -6.43
N TRP A 170 2.94 3.22 -7.62
CA TRP A 170 3.19 4.53 -8.23
C TRP A 170 4.66 4.85 -8.56
N SER A 171 5.56 3.88 -8.36
CA SER A 171 6.95 3.96 -8.79
C SER A 171 7.30 2.79 -9.70
N PHE A 172 8.44 2.91 -10.38
CA PHE A 172 9.05 1.80 -11.09
C PHE A 172 9.50 0.71 -10.12
N ARG A 173 9.62 -0.54 -10.61
CA ARG A 173 10.17 -1.66 -9.84
C ARG A 173 11.68 -1.52 -9.68
N LEU A 174 12.21 -1.95 -8.53
CA LEU A 174 13.66 -2.07 -8.34
C LEU A 174 14.06 -3.49 -8.72
N ASP A 175 14.30 -3.72 -10.01
CA ASP A 175 14.51 -5.08 -10.55
C ASP A 175 15.71 -5.80 -9.90
N ALA A 176 16.75 -5.06 -9.50
CA ALA A 176 17.86 -5.62 -8.73
C ALA A 176 17.41 -6.23 -7.39
N LEU A 177 16.50 -5.58 -6.68
CA LEU A 177 15.94 -6.06 -5.40
C LEU A 177 14.79 -7.06 -5.57
N ILE A 178 14.16 -7.10 -6.76
CA ILE A 178 13.29 -8.22 -7.15
C ILE A 178 14.14 -9.45 -7.42
N LYS A 179 15.29 -9.31 -8.09
CA LYS A 179 16.18 -10.42 -8.41
C LYS A 179 16.83 -11.00 -7.15
N ASP A 180 17.34 -10.14 -6.28
CA ASP A 180 17.99 -10.52 -5.03
C ASP A 180 17.53 -9.61 -3.87
N PRO A 181 16.74 -10.13 -2.91
CA PRO A 181 16.30 -9.37 -1.75
C PRO A 181 17.35 -9.29 -0.64
N SER A 182 18.45 -10.03 -0.71
CA SER A 182 19.47 -10.09 0.36
C SER A 182 20.02 -8.71 0.79
N PRO A 183 20.24 -7.73 -0.12
CA PRO A 183 20.76 -6.42 0.27
C PRO A 183 19.88 -5.61 1.22
N VAL A 184 18.57 -5.85 1.27
CA VAL A 184 17.65 -5.12 2.17
C VAL A 184 17.51 -5.77 3.55
N LEU A 185 18.00 -7.01 3.73
CA LEU A 185 17.86 -7.74 4.98
C LEU A 185 18.38 -6.97 6.21
N PRO A 186 19.56 -6.33 6.18
CA PRO A 186 20.04 -5.57 7.34
C PRO A 186 19.08 -4.45 7.78
N ILE A 187 18.42 -3.78 6.83
CA ILE A 187 17.40 -2.76 7.12
C ILE A 187 16.18 -3.40 7.80
N LEU A 188 15.62 -4.45 7.19
CA LEU A 188 14.43 -5.12 7.72
C LEU A 188 14.68 -5.73 9.10
N SER A 189 15.88 -6.26 9.32
CA SER A 189 16.32 -6.82 10.60
C SER A 189 16.44 -5.79 11.71
N ASN A 190 16.83 -4.53 11.40
CA ASN A 190 16.83 -3.45 12.39
C ASN A 190 15.38 -3.04 12.79
N LEU A 191 14.42 -3.21 11.88
CA LEU A 191 13.04 -2.71 12.03
C LEU A 191 12.01 -3.78 12.44
N LYS A 192 12.44 -5.04 12.65
CA LYS A 192 11.54 -6.19 12.92
C LYS A 192 10.72 -6.08 14.21
N THR A 193 11.17 -5.25 15.16
CA THR A 193 10.48 -4.97 16.43
C THR A 193 10.13 -3.48 16.59
N ASP A 194 10.08 -2.71 15.49
CA ASP A 194 9.93 -1.25 15.57
C ASP A 194 8.66 -0.82 16.33
N PRO A 195 8.75 0.13 17.28
CA PRO A 195 7.61 0.59 18.07
C PRO A 195 6.57 1.38 17.24
N SER A 196 6.97 1.95 16.10
CA SER A 196 6.05 2.68 15.22
C SER A 196 5.23 1.74 14.34
N LEU A 197 3.90 1.82 14.45
CA LEU A 197 3.00 1.13 13.52
C LEU A 197 3.21 1.58 12.06
N TYR A 198 3.62 2.83 11.84
CA TYR A 198 3.90 3.36 10.51
C TYR A 198 5.09 2.64 9.87
N VAL A 199 6.17 2.43 10.64
CA VAL A 199 7.34 1.65 10.21
C VAL A 199 6.96 0.18 10.00
N ARG A 200 6.28 -0.46 10.97
CA ARG A 200 5.86 -1.87 10.85
C ARG A 200 5.02 -2.14 9.61
N LYS A 201 4.10 -1.22 9.26
CA LYS A 201 3.31 -1.29 8.02
C LYS A 201 4.21 -1.37 6.78
N SER A 202 5.28 -0.57 6.75
CA SER A 202 6.25 -0.58 5.65
C SER A 202 7.00 -1.91 5.59
N VAL A 203 7.57 -2.37 6.71
CA VAL A 203 8.31 -3.65 6.77
C VAL A 203 7.43 -4.81 6.28
N ALA A 204 6.19 -4.88 6.76
CA ALA A 204 5.25 -5.91 6.33
C ALA A 204 4.85 -5.80 4.85
N ASN A 205 4.76 -4.59 4.30
CA ASN A 205 4.51 -4.41 2.87
C ASN A 205 5.72 -4.78 2.03
N HIS A 206 6.93 -4.46 2.51
CA HIS A 206 8.19 -4.80 1.88
C HIS A 206 8.34 -6.33 1.78
N LEU A 207 8.21 -7.04 2.91
CA LEU A 207 8.27 -8.50 2.92
C LEU A 207 7.17 -9.12 2.03
N ASN A 208 5.95 -8.58 2.04
CA ASN A 208 4.89 -9.04 1.14
C ASN A 208 5.16 -8.76 -0.35
N ASP A 209 5.99 -7.77 -0.68
CA ASP A 209 6.46 -7.58 -2.05
C ASP A 209 7.46 -8.67 -2.43
N ILE A 210 8.37 -9.04 -1.52
CA ILE A 210 9.35 -10.11 -1.72
C ILE A 210 8.65 -11.48 -1.87
N THR A 211 7.58 -11.78 -1.12
CA THR A 211 6.87 -13.07 -1.24
C THR A 211 6.25 -13.36 -2.61
N LYS A 212 6.17 -12.36 -3.49
CA LYS A 212 5.68 -12.54 -4.87
C LYS A 212 6.68 -13.27 -5.76
N ASP A 213 7.96 -13.19 -5.42
CA ASP A 213 9.07 -13.72 -6.21
C ASP A 213 9.94 -14.70 -5.38
N HIS A 214 10.12 -14.43 -4.09
CA HIS A 214 10.95 -15.22 -3.16
C HIS A 214 10.19 -15.59 -1.87
N PRO A 215 9.12 -16.40 -1.94
CA PRO A 215 8.35 -16.79 -0.76
C PRO A 215 9.18 -17.57 0.26
N ASP A 216 10.05 -18.47 -0.20
CA ASP A 216 10.89 -19.32 0.66
C ASP A 216 11.88 -18.47 1.48
N TRP A 217 12.53 -17.50 0.82
CA TRP A 217 13.43 -16.56 1.47
C TRP A 217 12.75 -15.82 2.63
N VAL A 218 11.52 -15.34 2.43
CA VAL A 218 10.77 -14.63 3.49
C VAL A 218 10.40 -15.56 4.63
N LEU A 219 9.96 -16.79 4.33
CA LEU A 219 9.58 -17.77 5.33
C LEU A 219 10.78 -18.18 6.19
N GLU A 220 11.94 -18.41 5.58
CA GLU A 220 13.19 -18.69 6.30
C GLU A 220 13.57 -17.55 7.25
N ARG A 221 13.54 -16.29 6.78
CA ARG A 221 13.90 -15.15 7.64
C ARG A 221 12.92 -14.98 8.80
N LEU A 222 11.63 -15.16 8.55
CA LEU A 222 10.61 -15.05 9.61
C LEU A 222 10.72 -16.19 10.64
N ALA A 223 11.24 -17.36 10.27
CA ALA A 223 11.51 -18.45 11.21
C ALA A 223 12.62 -18.11 12.21
N GLU A 224 13.53 -17.19 11.87
CA GLU A 224 14.61 -16.71 12.73
C GLU A 224 14.20 -15.49 13.59
N TRP A 225 13.00 -14.93 13.39
CA TRP A 225 12.55 -13.72 14.07
C TRP A 225 11.85 -14.03 15.42
N PRO A 226 11.91 -13.11 16.41
CA PRO A 226 11.29 -13.30 17.73
C PRO A 226 9.76 -13.18 17.65
N MET A 227 9.09 -14.29 17.32
CA MET A 227 7.64 -14.34 17.08
C MET A 227 6.79 -14.14 18.35
N GLU A 228 7.40 -14.30 19.53
CA GLU A 228 6.82 -13.95 20.82
C GLU A 228 6.66 -12.45 21.02
N HIS A 229 7.45 -11.63 20.31
CA HIS A 229 7.31 -10.19 20.34
C HIS A 229 6.10 -9.75 19.50
N GLU A 230 5.15 -9.05 20.11
CA GLU A 230 3.87 -8.68 19.47
C GLU A 230 4.03 -7.92 18.14
N HIS A 231 4.98 -6.99 18.08
CA HIS A 231 5.30 -6.23 16.87
C HIS A 231 5.83 -7.11 15.73
N THR A 232 6.72 -8.05 16.03
CA THR A 232 7.24 -9.01 15.06
C THR A 232 6.12 -9.91 14.54
N ALA A 233 5.31 -10.47 15.44
CA ALA A 233 4.17 -11.31 15.08
C ALA A 233 3.18 -10.56 14.17
N TRP A 234 2.93 -9.29 14.47
CA TRP A 234 2.09 -8.42 13.65
C TRP A 234 2.67 -8.22 12.25
N ILE A 235 3.99 -7.97 12.14
CA ILE A 235 4.68 -7.82 10.86
C ILE A 235 4.58 -9.12 10.06
N ALA A 236 4.92 -10.26 10.66
CA ALA A 236 4.93 -11.57 10.00
C ALA A 236 3.55 -11.91 9.42
N LYS A 237 2.49 -11.78 10.23
CA LYS A 237 1.10 -12.01 9.78
C LYS A 237 0.74 -11.14 8.59
N ARG A 238 1.08 -9.85 8.65
CA ARG A 238 0.76 -8.91 7.57
C ARG A 238 1.65 -9.14 6.33
N ALA A 239 2.90 -9.51 6.50
CA ALA A 239 3.85 -9.84 5.44
C ALA A 239 3.41 -11.07 4.63
N LEU A 240 2.86 -12.07 5.31
CA LEU A 240 2.45 -13.34 4.73
C LEU A 240 1.03 -13.34 4.19
N ARG A 241 0.28 -12.22 4.28
CA ARG A 241 -1.15 -12.14 3.92
C ARG A 241 -1.49 -12.69 2.53
N THR A 242 -0.60 -12.51 1.54
CA THR A 242 -0.82 -13.04 0.19
C THR A 242 -0.65 -14.55 0.15
N LEU A 243 0.36 -15.10 0.83
CA LEU A 243 0.59 -16.54 0.93
C LEU A 243 -0.51 -17.23 1.75
N ILE A 244 -0.93 -16.63 2.87
CA ILE A 244 -2.05 -17.11 3.68
C ILE A 244 -3.33 -17.20 2.84
N LYS A 245 -3.62 -16.17 2.03
CA LYS A 245 -4.79 -16.19 1.11
C LYS A 245 -4.66 -17.22 -0.01
N LYS A 246 -3.45 -17.64 -0.36
CA LYS A 246 -3.19 -18.74 -1.31
C LYS A 246 -3.28 -20.11 -0.62
N GLY A 247 -3.50 -20.16 0.69
CA GLY A 247 -3.51 -21.41 1.45
C GLY A 247 -2.11 -22.01 1.66
N ASP A 248 -1.03 -21.22 1.57
CA ASP A 248 0.32 -21.73 1.84
C ASP A 248 0.41 -22.21 3.30
N ARG A 249 0.64 -23.50 3.49
CA ARG A 249 0.65 -24.14 4.81
C ARG A 249 1.76 -23.61 5.71
N ARG A 250 2.94 -23.31 5.17
CA ARG A 250 4.06 -22.77 5.95
C ARG A 250 3.72 -21.38 6.47
N ALA A 251 3.13 -20.54 5.61
CA ALA A 251 2.66 -19.22 6.01
C ALA A 251 1.54 -19.27 7.06
N LEU A 252 0.63 -20.24 6.94
CA LEU A 252 -0.41 -20.50 7.94
C LEU A 252 0.18 -21.00 9.27
N THR A 253 1.22 -21.84 9.25
CA THR A 253 1.93 -22.29 10.47
C THR A 253 2.48 -21.12 11.27
N VAL A 254 3.03 -20.09 10.60
CA VAL A 254 3.57 -18.89 11.26
C VAL A 254 2.51 -18.16 12.10
N ILE A 255 1.23 -18.28 11.76
CA ILE A 255 0.11 -17.67 12.51
C ILE A 255 -0.69 -18.70 13.33
N GLY A 256 -0.13 -19.90 13.54
CA GLY A 256 -0.71 -20.97 14.34
C GLY A 256 -1.85 -21.75 13.67
N ALA A 257 -2.03 -21.63 12.35
CA ALA A 257 -3.16 -22.21 11.61
C ALA A 257 -2.72 -23.15 10.46
N GLY A 258 -1.51 -23.72 10.54
CA GLY A 258 -0.93 -24.56 9.48
C GLY A 258 -1.38 -26.03 9.49
N GLU A 259 -1.98 -26.47 10.60
CA GLU A 259 -2.65 -27.77 10.69
C GLU A 259 -3.97 -27.75 9.92
N LYS A 260 -4.32 -28.92 9.36
CA LYS A 260 -5.60 -29.10 8.70
C LYS A 260 -6.71 -28.89 9.71
N ALA A 261 -7.70 -28.06 9.35
CA ALA A 261 -8.82 -27.80 10.22
C ALA A 261 -9.69 -29.07 10.38
N GLU A 262 -9.81 -29.55 11.61
CA GLU A 262 -10.67 -30.69 11.94
C GLU A 262 -12.07 -30.17 12.26
N VAL A 263 -12.78 -29.75 11.21
CA VAL A 263 -14.14 -29.24 11.29
C VAL A 263 -15.08 -29.96 10.32
N LYS A 264 -16.37 -29.99 10.65
CA LYS A 264 -17.45 -30.35 9.73
C LYS A 264 -18.13 -29.06 9.27
N VAL A 265 -18.29 -28.87 7.96
CA VAL A 265 -19.26 -27.90 7.44
C VAL A 265 -20.63 -28.53 7.60
N VAL A 266 -21.41 -28.02 8.55
CA VAL A 266 -22.80 -28.45 8.78
C VAL A 266 -23.68 -27.87 7.69
N GLU A 267 -23.48 -26.59 7.37
CA GLU A 267 -24.20 -25.89 6.31
C GLU A 267 -23.34 -24.76 5.74
N PHE A 268 -23.39 -24.59 4.42
CA PHE A 268 -22.88 -23.41 3.73
C PHE A 268 -23.84 -23.04 2.61
N SER A 269 -24.33 -21.80 2.62
CA SER A 269 -25.36 -21.35 1.69
C SER A 269 -25.16 -19.90 1.26
N VAL A 270 -25.69 -19.57 0.08
CA VAL A 270 -25.78 -18.22 -0.47
C VAL A 270 -27.26 -17.90 -0.69
N THR A 271 -27.78 -16.91 0.04
CA THR A 271 -29.23 -16.68 0.18
C THR A 271 -29.90 -16.14 -1.08
N SER A 272 -29.12 -15.60 -2.03
CA SER A 272 -29.65 -15.12 -3.32
C SER A 272 -28.92 -15.80 -4.48
N GLN A 273 -29.59 -16.78 -5.11
CA GLN A 273 -29.06 -17.47 -6.29
C GLN A 273 -29.07 -16.60 -7.54
N LYS A 274 -29.79 -15.46 -7.54
CA LYS A 274 -29.80 -14.46 -8.62
C LYS A 274 -29.60 -13.07 -8.02
N VAL A 275 -28.47 -12.45 -8.31
CA VAL A 275 -28.07 -11.13 -7.77
C VAL A 275 -28.00 -10.15 -8.94
N LYS A 276 -28.65 -8.99 -8.85
CA LYS A 276 -28.48 -7.91 -9.84
C LYS A 276 -27.24 -7.08 -9.52
N LEU A 277 -26.66 -6.43 -10.53
CA LEU A 277 -25.56 -5.50 -10.30
C LEU A 277 -26.01 -4.34 -9.39
N GLY A 278 -25.22 -4.05 -8.37
CA GLY A 278 -25.53 -3.09 -7.31
C GLY A 278 -26.07 -3.72 -6.02
N GLU A 279 -26.65 -4.92 -6.11
CA GLU A 279 -27.22 -5.66 -4.97
C GLU A 279 -26.15 -6.37 -4.13
N ARG A 280 -26.59 -7.07 -3.08
CA ARG A 280 -25.74 -7.81 -2.16
C ARG A 280 -26.05 -9.29 -2.23
N MET A 281 -25.02 -10.12 -2.27
CA MET A 281 -25.15 -11.53 -1.89
C MET A 281 -24.87 -11.68 -0.40
N THR A 282 -25.57 -12.59 0.26
CA THR A 282 -25.29 -12.96 1.64
C THR A 282 -24.92 -14.44 1.69
N MET A 283 -23.87 -14.74 2.44
CA MET A 283 -23.34 -16.08 2.66
C MET A 283 -23.51 -16.42 4.13
N SER A 284 -23.90 -17.65 4.42
CA SER A 284 -24.02 -18.20 5.77
C SER A 284 -23.19 -19.47 5.88
N LEU A 285 -22.51 -19.64 7.01
CA LEU A 285 -21.64 -20.77 7.29
C LEU A 285 -21.88 -21.29 8.71
N HIS A 286 -22.08 -22.59 8.83
CA HIS A 286 -22.17 -23.33 10.08
C HIS A 286 -21.07 -24.38 10.13
N LEU A 287 -20.12 -24.21 11.05
CA LEU A 287 -19.00 -25.13 11.29
C LEU A 287 -19.14 -25.81 12.65
N GLN A 288 -18.77 -27.08 12.73
CA GLN A 288 -18.67 -27.82 13.99
C GLN A 288 -17.26 -28.39 14.17
N SER A 289 -16.65 -28.18 15.32
CA SER A 289 -15.36 -28.78 15.68
C SER A 289 -15.49 -30.30 15.81
N LYS A 290 -14.56 -31.05 15.20
CA LYS A 290 -14.46 -32.52 15.34
C LYS A 290 -13.45 -32.97 16.39
N THR A 291 -12.73 -32.02 16.99
CA THR A 291 -11.57 -32.30 17.84
C THR A 291 -11.91 -32.06 19.32
N LYS A 292 -11.13 -32.72 20.19
CA LYS A 292 -11.15 -32.55 21.65
C LYS A 292 -10.23 -31.44 22.16
N LYS A 293 -9.51 -30.75 21.27
CA LYS A 293 -8.59 -29.64 21.56
C LYS A 293 -9.03 -28.38 20.83
N ALA A 294 -8.73 -27.22 21.43
CA ALA A 294 -8.91 -25.94 20.77
C ALA A 294 -8.03 -25.86 19.52
N GLN A 295 -8.57 -25.31 18.43
CA GLN A 295 -7.84 -25.16 17.16
C GLN A 295 -7.96 -23.74 16.62
N ARG A 296 -6.88 -23.21 16.05
CA ARG A 296 -6.90 -21.90 15.39
C ARG A 296 -7.42 -22.06 13.96
N LEU A 297 -8.42 -21.26 13.62
CA LEU A 297 -9.03 -21.22 12.30
C LEU A 297 -8.77 -19.89 11.60
N VAL A 298 -8.36 -19.98 10.34
CA VAL A 298 -8.34 -18.89 9.36
C VAL A 298 -9.40 -19.22 8.33
N ILE A 299 -10.53 -18.51 8.41
CA ILE A 299 -11.69 -18.69 7.54
C ILE A 299 -11.69 -17.57 6.50
N ASP A 300 -11.55 -17.98 5.25
CA ASP A 300 -11.59 -17.11 4.07
C ASP A 300 -12.73 -17.56 3.14
N TYR A 301 -13.10 -16.72 2.18
CA TYR A 301 -13.95 -17.13 1.06
C TYR A 301 -13.38 -16.65 -0.26
N ALA A 302 -13.55 -17.45 -1.31
CA ALA A 302 -13.15 -17.11 -2.66
C ALA A 302 -14.38 -16.92 -3.54
N ILE A 303 -14.48 -15.78 -4.22
CA ILE A 303 -15.46 -15.58 -5.30
C ILE A 303 -14.75 -15.79 -6.63
N HIS A 304 -15.24 -16.71 -7.44
CA HIS A 304 -14.78 -16.99 -8.79
C HIS A 304 -15.52 -16.08 -9.78
N TYR A 305 -14.97 -14.89 -9.98
CA TYR A 305 -15.57 -13.89 -10.86
C TYR A 305 -15.49 -14.30 -12.32
N VAL A 306 -16.63 -14.23 -13.02
CA VAL A 306 -16.70 -14.40 -14.47
C VAL A 306 -16.02 -13.20 -15.13
N LYS A 307 -15.13 -13.48 -16.08
CA LYS A 307 -14.46 -12.48 -16.91
C LYS A 307 -15.21 -12.27 -18.22
N LYS A 308 -14.88 -11.20 -18.94
CA LYS A 308 -15.40 -10.92 -20.30
C LYS A 308 -15.28 -12.12 -21.25
N SER A 309 -14.25 -12.95 -21.09
CA SER A 309 -14.04 -14.16 -21.92
C SER A 309 -14.91 -15.36 -21.52
N GLY A 310 -15.70 -15.29 -20.45
CA GLY A 310 -16.44 -16.41 -19.86
C GLY A 310 -15.62 -17.27 -18.89
N ALA A 311 -14.28 -17.15 -18.87
CA ALA A 311 -13.44 -17.80 -17.88
C ALA A 311 -13.65 -17.21 -16.48
N THR A 312 -13.30 -17.94 -15.42
CA THR A 312 -13.40 -17.46 -14.04
C THR A 312 -12.04 -17.13 -13.43
N SER A 313 -12.01 -16.25 -12.42
CA SER A 313 -10.85 -16.07 -11.55
C SER A 313 -11.23 -15.90 -10.09
N ALA A 314 -10.57 -16.65 -9.23
CA ALA A 314 -10.74 -16.58 -7.80
C ALA A 314 -10.21 -15.26 -7.22
N LYS A 315 -11.02 -14.61 -6.41
CA LYS A 315 -10.62 -13.52 -5.52
C LYS A 315 -10.89 -13.93 -4.08
N VAL A 316 -9.82 -14.07 -3.30
CA VAL A 316 -9.90 -14.46 -1.88
C VAL A 316 -10.08 -13.26 -0.96
N PHE A 317 -11.11 -13.33 -0.13
CA PHE A 317 -11.49 -12.37 0.89
C PHE A 317 -11.35 -12.98 2.27
N LYS A 318 -10.99 -12.12 3.25
CA LYS A 318 -10.93 -12.52 4.65
C LYS A 318 -12.34 -12.59 5.23
N TRP A 319 -12.69 -13.67 5.92
CA TRP A 319 -13.95 -13.76 6.66
C TRP A 319 -13.72 -13.58 8.16
N LYS A 320 -12.99 -14.50 8.79
CA LYS A 320 -12.76 -14.50 10.24
C LYS A 320 -11.49 -15.27 10.58
N GLU A 321 -10.78 -14.80 11.60
CA GLU A 321 -9.76 -15.59 12.28
C GLU A 321 -10.20 -15.76 13.74
N CYS A 322 -10.15 -16.98 14.26
CA CYS A 322 -10.59 -17.27 15.62
C CYS A 322 -9.98 -18.57 16.15
N THR A 323 -10.05 -18.77 17.46
CA THR A 323 -9.85 -20.09 18.07
C THR A 323 -11.22 -20.74 18.23
N LEU A 324 -11.37 -21.97 17.76
CA LEU A 324 -12.58 -22.77 17.91
C LEU A 324 -12.34 -23.83 18.99
N GLU A 325 -13.17 -23.79 20.02
CA GLU A 325 -13.10 -24.71 21.17
C GLU A 325 -13.52 -26.15 20.81
N PRO A 326 -13.14 -27.15 21.62
CA PRO A 326 -13.55 -28.55 21.44
C PRO A 326 -15.06 -28.72 21.29
N GLY A 327 -15.51 -29.46 20.27
CA GLY A 327 -16.93 -29.71 19.99
C GLY A 327 -17.81 -28.48 19.68
N ALA A 328 -17.24 -27.27 19.71
CA ALA A 328 -17.99 -26.04 19.56
C ALA A 328 -18.54 -25.87 18.13
N VAL A 329 -19.63 -25.10 18.04
CA VAL A 329 -20.26 -24.71 16.79
C VAL A 329 -20.00 -23.23 16.54
N LEU A 330 -19.62 -22.90 15.31
CA LEU A 330 -19.40 -21.53 14.85
C LEU A 330 -20.33 -21.21 13.70
N THR A 331 -21.18 -20.21 13.89
CA THR A 331 -22.05 -19.64 12.86
C THR A 331 -21.52 -18.30 12.40
N LEU A 332 -21.43 -18.10 11.08
CA LEU A 332 -21.01 -16.85 10.47
C LEU A 332 -21.96 -16.45 9.36
N ALA A 333 -22.19 -15.14 9.24
CA ALA A 333 -22.86 -14.52 8.11
C ALA A 333 -21.97 -13.42 7.52
N LYS A 334 -22.00 -13.25 6.20
CA LYS A 334 -21.26 -12.18 5.50
C LYS A 334 -22.04 -11.71 4.30
N SER A 335 -22.16 -10.40 4.14
CA SER A 335 -22.81 -9.79 2.99
C SER A 335 -21.80 -9.05 2.12
N GLN A 336 -21.77 -9.37 0.83
CA GLN A 336 -20.87 -8.80 -0.17
C GLN A 336 -21.68 -8.06 -1.23
N ARG A 337 -21.43 -6.75 -1.36
CA ARG A 337 -21.99 -5.94 -2.46
C ARG A 337 -21.28 -6.28 -3.77
N ILE A 338 -22.05 -6.50 -4.82
CA ILE A 338 -21.55 -6.72 -6.18
C ILE A 338 -21.81 -5.45 -6.98
N VAL A 339 -20.77 -4.66 -7.17
CA VAL A 339 -20.83 -3.37 -7.88
C VAL A 339 -19.53 -3.17 -8.62
N ASP A 340 -19.60 -2.49 -9.76
CA ASP A 340 -18.40 -2.14 -10.50
C ASP A 340 -17.53 -1.14 -9.76
N PHE A 341 -16.23 -1.27 -9.99
CA PHE A 341 -15.20 -0.37 -9.51
C PHE A 341 -14.42 0.15 -10.70
N THR A 342 -13.74 1.28 -10.54
CA THR A 342 -12.79 1.82 -11.53
C THR A 342 -11.71 0.81 -11.94
N THR A 343 -11.44 -0.19 -11.11
CA THR A 343 -10.42 -1.22 -11.33
C THR A 343 -10.99 -2.60 -11.69
N ARG A 344 -12.32 -2.77 -11.72
CA ARG A 344 -12.96 -4.07 -11.94
C ARG A 344 -14.43 -3.93 -12.36
N GLU A 345 -14.72 -4.43 -13.55
CA GLU A 345 -16.07 -4.66 -14.06
C GLU A 345 -16.53 -6.10 -13.72
N HIS A 346 -17.83 -6.28 -13.49
CA HIS A 346 -18.46 -7.57 -13.25
C HIS A 346 -19.27 -8.00 -14.47
N HIS A 347 -19.13 -9.27 -14.85
CA HIS A 347 -19.82 -9.81 -16.01
C HIS A 347 -20.92 -10.78 -15.59
N PRO A 348 -22.09 -10.80 -16.25
CA PRO A 348 -23.16 -11.75 -15.94
C PRO A 348 -22.72 -13.21 -16.02
N GLY A 349 -23.38 -14.08 -15.26
CA GLY A 349 -23.16 -15.52 -15.31
C GLY A 349 -23.03 -16.18 -13.93
N LYS A 350 -22.70 -17.47 -13.93
CA LYS A 350 -22.54 -18.29 -12.72
C LYS A 350 -21.20 -17.98 -12.04
N HIS A 351 -21.28 -17.52 -10.81
CA HIS A 351 -20.13 -17.22 -9.95
C HIS A 351 -20.08 -18.23 -8.81
N ALA A 352 -19.04 -19.05 -8.79
CA ALA A 352 -18.80 -19.95 -7.67
C ALA A 352 -18.26 -19.19 -6.46
N VAL A 353 -18.62 -19.67 -5.27
CA VAL A 353 -18.17 -19.15 -3.98
C VAL A 353 -17.68 -20.32 -3.16
N ASP A 354 -16.40 -20.32 -2.80
CA ASP A 354 -15.82 -21.33 -1.93
C ASP A 354 -15.65 -20.77 -0.53
N VAL A 355 -15.94 -21.59 0.49
CA VAL A 355 -15.47 -21.35 1.86
C VAL A 355 -14.18 -22.11 2.07
N MET A 356 -13.17 -21.41 2.59
CA MET A 356 -11.85 -21.97 2.86
C MET A 356 -11.56 -21.91 4.35
N VAL A 357 -11.05 -23.00 4.92
CA VAL A 357 -10.62 -23.04 6.33
C VAL A 357 -9.19 -23.57 6.37
N ASN A 358 -8.28 -22.78 6.97
CA ASN A 358 -6.84 -23.07 7.02
C ASN A 358 -6.26 -23.40 5.63
N GLY A 359 -6.71 -22.68 4.61
CA GLY A 359 -6.23 -22.82 3.23
C GLY A 359 -6.91 -23.91 2.40
N GLU A 360 -7.68 -24.81 3.01
CA GLU A 360 -8.41 -25.87 2.30
C GLU A 360 -9.83 -25.42 1.94
N VAL A 361 -10.28 -25.71 0.72
CA VAL A 361 -11.69 -25.53 0.32
C VAL A 361 -12.55 -26.57 1.02
N MET A 362 -13.51 -26.12 1.82
CA MET A 362 -14.34 -27.00 2.65
C MET A 362 -15.76 -27.19 2.11
N SER A 363 -16.28 -26.21 1.38
CA SER A 363 -17.58 -26.28 0.71
C SER A 363 -17.67 -25.19 -0.37
N SER A 364 -18.60 -25.38 -1.32
CA SER A 364 -18.82 -24.48 -2.44
C SER A 364 -20.31 -24.22 -2.63
N ALA A 365 -20.63 -23.00 -3.07
CA ALA A 365 -21.96 -22.56 -3.45
C ALA A 365 -21.87 -21.72 -4.73
N VAL A 366 -23.03 -21.34 -5.30
CA VAL A 366 -23.07 -20.56 -6.54
C VAL A 366 -24.14 -19.47 -6.42
N PHE A 367 -23.86 -18.30 -7.01
CA PHE A 367 -24.88 -17.32 -7.37
C PHE A 367 -24.77 -16.97 -8.86
N VAL A 368 -25.86 -16.48 -9.44
CA VAL A 368 -25.91 -15.98 -10.81
C VAL A 368 -25.97 -14.47 -10.77
N LEU A 369 -24.99 -13.80 -11.36
CA LEU A 369 -25.06 -12.36 -11.60
C LEU A 369 -25.90 -12.11 -12.85
N VAL A 370 -26.94 -11.31 -12.70
CA VAL A 370 -27.76 -10.78 -13.80
C VAL A 370 -27.54 -9.27 -13.91
N LYS A 371 -27.72 -8.71 -15.10
CA LYS A 371 -27.68 -7.24 -15.25
C LYS A 371 -28.94 -6.62 -14.69
#